data_AF-A0A1E5UBE6-F1
#
_entry.id   AF-A0A1E5UBE6-F1
#
_cell.length_a   1.000
_cell.length_b   1.000
_cell.length_c   1.000
_cell.angle_alpha   90.00
_cell.angle_beta   90.00
_cell.angle_gamma   90.00
#
_symmetry.space_group_name_H-M   'P 1'
#
loop_
_entity.id
_entity.type
_entity.pdbx_description
1 polymer ?
#
loop_
_entity_poly.entity_id
_entity_poly.type
_entity_poly.pdbx_seq_one_letter_code
_entity_poly.pdbx_strand_id
1 'polypeptide(L)'
;MKKLLFSFLFSVVFGLFSSQSIGLIGDFNSWSGDVVMATTDNVNYTLTHTFTANGGVKFRQNGNWTTSWGANAFPSGTGTQNGSNIPVTPGTYNITFNRTTGAYNFASTIVSDNISFYGGFNSNATPGESLSTPDGITYSKTDFYFNAANVKFYKSNAPITTWGGTTFPSGTAVENGGDIPLTSGYYNITFNKNTLAYSFQVAPVTLIGNGISGGSWTTDVALTSTDGGKTFTKSGLQLVTGGVKFRVNNAWVTSWGGTTFPSGTGALNSNNNIPTTPGTYDVTFNRLTGEYAFTVSTLATGETVKKAKSFVSEGKLYTNKQGNLSVQVVDYSGRVIKTISAKASSNGIELNLPKKGNYILKLNDEVIKFAY
;
A
#
# COMPACT_ATOMS: atom_id res chain seq x y z
N MET A 1 -30.29 93.85 19.78
CA MET A 1 -30.42 93.30 18.41
C MET A 1 -29.64 92.00 18.32
N LYS A 2 -30.29 90.95 17.81
CA LYS A 2 -29.78 89.58 17.64
C LYS A 2 -28.54 89.55 16.73
N LYS A 3 -27.55 88.73 17.04
CA LYS A 3 -26.71 88.07 16.03
C LYS A 3 -26.58 86.59 16.40
N LEU A 4 -27.16 85.75 15.55
CA LEU A 4 -27.13 84.30 15.63
C LEU A 4 -25.69 83.79 15.48
N LEU A 5 -25.27 82.90 16.38
CA LEU A 5 -24.12 82.02 16.17
C LEU A 5 -24.65 80.69 15.64
N PHE A 6 -24.37 80.37 14.37
CA PHE A 6 -24.60 79.05 13.81
C PHE A 6 -23.45 78.15 14.28
N SER A 7 -23.72 77.23 15.20
CA SER A 7 -22.78 76.16 15.56
C SER A 7 -23.11 74.92 14.73
N PHE A 8 -22.21 74.55 13.83
CA PHE A 8 -22.32 73.35 13.01
C PHE A 8 -21.78 72.17 13.84
N LEU A 9 -22.69 71.34 14.36
CA LEU A 9 -22.34 70.13 15.11
C LEU A 9 -21.93 69.04 14.10
N PHE A 10 -20.62 68.81 13.92
CA PHE A 10 -20.12 67.69 13.14
C PHE A 10 -20.09 66.44 14.01
N SER A 11 -21.19 65.69 14.02
CA SER A 11 -21.28 64.39 14.69
C SER A 11 -20.48 63.36 13.90
N VAL A 12 -19.23 63.10 14.31
CA VAL A 12 -18.47 61.94 13.80
C VAL A 12 -19.04 60.69 14.46
N VAL A 13 -19.92 60.00 13.75
CA VAL A 13 -20.36 58.65 14.10
C VAL A 13 -19.23 57.69 13.75
N PHE A 14 -18.45 57.25 14.74
CA PHE A 14 -17.61 56.06 14.60
C PHE A 14 -18.55 54.84 14.53
N GLY A 15 -18.91 54.44 13.31
CA GLY A 15 -19.54 53.15 13.07
C GLY A 15 -18.57 52.05 13.47
N LEU A 16 -18.88 51.34 14.56
CA LEU A 16 -18.23 50.07 14.90
C LEU A 16 -18.67 49.05 13.85
N PHE A 17 -17.95 48.95 12.75
CA PHE A 17 -18.09 47.83 11.83
C PHE A 17 -17.48 46.60 12.52
N SER A 18 -18.32 45.75 13.11
CA SER A 18 -17.89 44.42 13.50
C SER A 18 -17.45 43.68 12.24
N SER A 19 -16.14 43.45 12.09
CA SER A 19 -15.59 42.62 11.02
C SER A 19 -16.29 41.26 11.06
N GLN A 20 -16.82 40.80 9.92
CA GLN A 20 -17.28 39.43 9.81
C GLN A 20 -16.07 38.51 9.86
N SER A 21 -16.15 37.46 10.67
CA SER A 21 -15.12 36.43 10.71
C SER A 21 -15.41 35.41 9.61
N ILE A 22 -14.39 35.04 8.84
CA ILE A 22 -14.44 33.89 7.96
C ILE A 22 -13.45 32.87 8.48
N GLY A 23 -13.91 31.64 8.65
CA GLY A 23 -13.12 30.49 9.02
C GLY A 23 -13.00 29.49 7.88
N LEU A 24 -11.88 28.78 7.85
CA LEU A 24 -11.73 27.54 7.11
C LEU A 24 -12.08 26.37 8.04
N ILE A 25 -12.88 25.42 7.56
CA ILE A 25 -13.29 24.22 8.30
C ILE A 25 -13.36 23.02 7.36
N GLY A 26 -13.07 21.81 7.84
CA GLY A 26 -13.16 20.62 6.99
C GLY A 26 -12.70 19.32 7.66
N ASP A 27 -12.47 18.30 6.83
CA ASP A 27 -12.02 16.99 7.32
C ASP A 27 -10.70 17.08 8.11
N PHE A 28 -9.82 18.02 7.75
CA PHE A 28 -8.52 18.23 8.40
C PHE A 28 -8.62 18.58 9.90
N ASN A 29 -9.75 19.14 10.35
CA ASN A 29 -10.02 19.39 11.76
C ASN A 29 -11.30 18.69 12.24
N SER A 30 -11.71 17.63 11.55
CA SER A 30 -12.92 16.86 11.86
C SER A 30 -14.18 17.72 11.94
N TRP A 31 -14.26 18.78 11.14
CA TRP A 31 -15.35 19.76 11.15
C TRP A 31 -15.58 20.39 12.54
N SER A 32 -14.53 20.49 13.34
CA SER A 32 -14.57 21.00 14.71
C SER A 32 -13.80 22.31 14.84
N GLY A 33 -14.54 23.41 15.01
CA GLY A 33 -13.99 24.75 15.10
C GLY A 33 -13.52 25.30 13.75
N ASP A 34 -13.47 26.63 13.66
CA ASP A 34 -12.98 27.32 12.47
C ASP A 34 -11.51 27.67 12.66
N VAL A 35 -10.70 27.46 11.63
CA VAL A 35 -9.40 28.14 11.51
C VAL A 35 -9.66 29.52 10.92
N VAL A 36 -9.66 30.54 11.77
CA VAL A 36 -10.01 31.91 11.39
C VAL A 36 -9.01 32.45 10.36
N MET A 37 -9.53 33.04 9.28
CA MET A 37 -8.75 33.69 8.23
C MET A 37 -8.54 35.17 8.55
N ALA A 38 -7.38 35.71 8.16
CA ALA A 38 -7.04 37.12 8.35
C ALA A 38 -7.63 37.99 7.23
N THR A 39 -8.03 39.22 7.54
CA THR A 39 -8.49 40.22 6.57
C THR A 39 -8.09 41.62 7.02
N THR A 40 -7.92 42.53 6.06
CA THR A 40 -7.68 43.96 6.32
C THR A 40 -8.81 44.85 5.81
N ASP A 41 -9.72 44.30 5.00
CA ASP A 41 -10.78 45.03 4.30
C ASP A 41 -12.17 44.42 4.50
N ASN A 42 -12.27 43.31 5.25
CA ASN A 42 -13.51 42.58 5.52
C ASN A 42 -14.21 42.04 4.25
N VAL A 43 -13.45 41.89 3.16
CA VAL A 43 -13.91 41.36 1.86
C VAL A 43 -13.01 40.23 1.41
N ASN A 44 -11.70 40.43 1.45
CA ASN A 44 -10.69 39.46 1.07
C ASN A 44 -10.05 38.86 2.33
N TYR A 45 -10.07 37.54 2.40
CA TYR A 45 -9.58 36.77 3.52
C TYR A 45 -8.41 35.92 3.07
N THR A 46 -7.39 35.82 3.92
CA THR A 46 -6.17 35.08 3.65
C THR A 46 -5.83 34.15 4.80
N LEU A 47 -5.26 32.99 4.48
CA LEU A 47 -4.80 32.01 5.46
C LEU A 47 -3.69 31.16 4.84
N THR A 48 -2.59 30.96 5.56
CA THR A 48 -1.65 29.88 5.24
C THR A 48 -2.05 28.64 6.03
N HIS A 49 -2.29 27.52 5.36
CA HIS A 49 -2.70 26.28 6.01
C HIS A 49 -2.07 25.05 5.37
N THR A 50 -1.78 24.02 6.18
CA THR A 50 -1.20 22.75 5.76
C THR A 50 -2.21 21.62 5.91
N PHE A 51 -2.53 20.94 4.81
CA PHE A 51 -3.33 19.73 4.81
C PHE A 51 -2.42 18.50 4.74
N THR A 52 -2.68 17.49 5.58
CA THR A 52 -1.87 16.26 5.67
C THR A 52 -2.50 15.06 4.94
N ALA A 53 -3.78 15.16 4.56
CA ALA A 53 -4.55 14.13 3.86
C ALA A 53 -5.49 14.77 2.83
N ASN A 54 -5.99 13.99 1.89
CA ASN A 54 -7.10 14.41 1.03
C ASN A 54 -8.35 14.62 1.90
N GLY A 55 -9.15 15.64 1.60
CA GLY A 55 -10.38 15.90 2.33
C GLY A 55 -11.23 17.02 1.73
N GLY A 56 -12.44 17.19 2.27
CA GLY A 56 -13.34 18.29 1.96
C GLY A 56 -13.16 19.48 2.90
N VAL A 57 -13.21 20.70 2.36
CA VAL A 57 -13.21 21.95 3.15
C VAL A 57 -14.32 22.91 2.73
N LYS A 58 -14.65 23.84 3.63
CA LYS A 58 -15.56 24.96 3.40
C LYS A 58 -15.02 26.24 4.04
N PHE A 59 -15.43 27.37 3.48
CA PHE A 59 -15.35 28.67 4.15
C PHE A 59 -16.64 28.89 4.93
N ARG A 60 -16.58 29.32 6.18
CA ARG A 60 -17.74 29.49 7.05
C ARG A 60 -17.71 30.85 7.73
N GLN A 61 -18.83 31.55 7.74
CA GLN A 61 -18.92 32.85 8.38
C GLN A 61 -19.27 32.69 9.86
N ASN A 62 -18.55 33.42 10.72
CA ASN A 62 -18.81 33.54 12.15
C ASN A 62 -18.90 32.19 12.89
N GLY A 63 -18.23 31.13 12.42
CA GLY A 63 -18.34 29.81 13.03
C GLY A 63 -19.72 29.16 12.91
N ASN A 64 -20.59 29.65 12.03
CA ASN A 64 -21.97 29.20 11.90
C ASN A 64 -22.31 28.76 10.47
N TRP A 65 -23.04 27.65 10.34
CA TRP A 65 -23.45 27.07 9.07
C TRP A 65 -24.49 27.90 8.29
N THR A 66 -25.14 28.90 8.90
CA THR A 66 -26.08 29.81 8.20
C THR A 66 -25.48 30.40 6.93
N THR A 67 -24.19 30.71 6.95
CA THR A 67 -23.46 31.19 5.77
C THR A 67 -22.15 30.43 5.65
N SER A 68 -22.10 29.53 4.68
CA SER A 68 -20.90 28.80 4.32
C SER A 68 -20.79 28.71 2.80
N TRP A 69 -19.56 28.62 2.29
CA TRP A 69 -19.28 28.50 0.87
C TRP A 69 -18.46 27.25 0.60
N GLY A 70 -18.79 26.60 -0.51
CA GLY A 70 -18.07 25.44 -1.01
C GLY A 70 -18.25 25.30 -2.52
N ALA A 71 -17.47 24.43 -3.14
CA ALA A 71 -17.48 24.15 -4.57
C ALA A 71 -16.79 22.80 -4.84
N ASN A 72 -17.02 22.19 -6.00
CA ASN A 72 -16.37 20.91 -6.36
C ASN A 72 -15.05 21.09 -7.13
N ALA A 73 -14.46 22.29 -7.12
CA ALA A 73 -13.27 22.64 -7.88
C ALA A 73 -12.07 22.96 -6.97
N PHE A 74 -10.87 22.58 -7.37
CA PHE A 74 -9.62 22.84 -6.67
C PHE A 74 -8.48 22.93 -7.72
N PRO A 75 -7.46 23.79 -7.57
CA PRO A 75 -7.15 24.64 -6.42
C PRO A 75 -7.84 26.01 -6.38
N SER A 76 -8.56 26.39 -7.44
CA SER A 76 -9.26 27.68 -7.51
C SER A 76 -10.69 27.49 -8.00
N GLY A 77 -11.56 28.44 -7.66
CA GLY A 77 -12.95 28.42 -8.11
C GLY A 77 -13.77 29.52 -7.45
N THR A 78 -15.10 29.38 -7.56
CA THR A 78 -16.06 30.27 -6.92
C THR A 78 -16.94 29.44 -6.00
N GLY A 79 -16.82 29.65 -4.69
CA GLY A 79 -17.64 29.02 -3.68
C GLY A 79 -19.06 29.57 -3.75
N THR A 80 -20.04 28.68 -3.79
CA THR A 80 -21.46 29.05 -3.71
C THR A 80 -21.97 28.80 -2.29
N GLN A 81 -22.96 29.60 -1.87
CA GLN A 81 -23.53 29.47 -0.54
C GLN A 81 -24.16 28.08 -0.38
N ASN A 82 -23.80 27.37 0.69
CA ASN A 82 -24.18 25.98 0.96
C ASN A 82 -23.74 24.98 -0.13
N GLY A 83 -22.78 25.34 -0.98
CA GLY A 83 -22.20 24.44 -1.99
C GLY A 83 -21.55 23.19 -1.40
N SER A 84 -21.20 22.24 -2.26
CA SER A 84 -20.47 21.02 -1.89
C SER A 84 -19.09 21.31 -1.28
N ASN A 85 -18.48 20.34 -0.61
CA ASN A 85 -17.14 20.51 -0.02
C ASN A 85 -16.07 20.66 -1.13
N ILE A 86 -15.12 21.58 -0.92
CA ILE A 86 -13.95 21.76 -1.79
C ILE A 86 -12.98 20.59 -1.58
N PRO A 87 -12.68 19.78 -2.60
CA PRO A 87 -11.77 18.64 -2.46
C PRO A 87 -10.31 19.13 -2.47
N VAL A 88 -9.68 19.20 -1.29
CA VAL A 88 -8.28 19.61 -1.13
C VAL A 88 -7.36 18.40 -1.04
N THR A 89 -6.18 18.51 -1.65
CA THR A 89 -5.10 17.52 -1.55
C THR A 89 -4.05 17.96 -0.52
N PRO A 90 -3.25 17.03 0.05
CA PRO A 90 -2.16 17.37 0.94
C PRO A 90 -1.24 18.45 0.38
N GLY A 91 -0.78 19.35 1.24
CA GLY A 91 0.10 20.46 0.87
C GLY A 91 -0.11 21.68 1.77
N THR A 92 0.85 22.60 1.73
CA THR A 92 0.75 23.91 2.37
C THR A 92 0.36 24.95 1.34
N TYR A 93 -0.73 25.68 1.58
CA TYR A 93 -1.28 26.65 0.65
C TYR A 93 -1.41 28.03 1.29
N ASN A 94 -1.13 29.05 0.50
CA ASN A 94 -1.63 30.40 0.72
C ASN A 94 -3.04 30.47 0.13
N ILE A 95 -4.04 30.48 1.01
CA ILE A 95 -5.45 30.43 0.69
C ILE A 95 -5.98 31.86 0.66
N THR A 96 -6.67 32.22 -0.41
CA THR A 96 -7.42 33.47 -0.52
C THR A 96 -8.90 33.18 -0.72
N PHE A 97 -9.78 33.96 -0.11
CA PHE A 97 -11.23 33.90 -0.32
C PHE A 97 -11.84 35.30 -0.32
N ASN A 98 -12.63 35.61 -1.33
CA ASN A 98 -13.39 36.85 -1.41
C ASN A 98 -14.86 36.56 -1.06
N ARG A 99 -15.34 37.05 0.08
CA ARG A 99 -16.68 36.69 0.59
C ARG A 99 -17.85 37.29 -0.19
N THR A 100 -17.60 38.33 -0.98
CA THR A 100 -18.63 39.00 -1.79
C THR A 100 -18.85 38.26 -3.11
N THR A 101 -17.78 37.78 -3.74
CA THR A 101 -17.83 37.09 -5.04
C THR A 101 -17.84 35.57 -4.90
N GLY A 102 -17.40 35.04 -3.76
CA GLY A 102 -17.16 33.62 -3.54
C GLY A 102 -15.84 33.11 -4.13
N ALA A 103 -15.08 33.94 -4.86
CA ALA A 103 -13.84 33.52 -5.50
C ALA A 103 -12.80 33.08 -4.46
N TYR A 104 -12.19 31.92 -4.68
CA TYR A 104 -11.11 31.40 -3.85
C TYR A 104 -9.96 30.86 -4.68
N ASN A 105 -8.78 30.79 -4.05
CA ASN A 105 -7.59 30.17 -4.60
C ASN A 105 -6.75 29.56 -3.48
N PHE A 106 -6.23 28.35 -3.72
CA PHE A 106 -5.29 27.64 -2.87
C PHE A 106 -3.94 27.64 -3.60
N ALA A 107 -3.19 28.73 -3.47
CA ALA A 107 -1.88 28.83 -4.08
C ALA A 107 -0.90 27.96 -3.30
N SER A 108 -0.37 26.90 -3.93
CA SER A 108 0.66 26.07 -3.29
C SER A 108 1.85 26.94 -2.90
N THR A 109 2.31 26.80 -1.65
CA THR A 109 3.54 27.46 -1.17
C THR A 109 4.79 26.69 -1.59
N ILE A 110 4.62 25.49 -2.13
CA ILE A 110 5.70 24.66 -2.60
C ILE A 110 6.14 25.16 -3.97
N VAL A 111 7.39 25.64 -4.05
CA VAL A 111 8.09 25.83 -5.31
C VAL A 111 8.74 24.51 -5.69
N SER A 112 8.13 23.78 -6.62
CA SER A 112 8.67 22.53 -7.16
C SER A 112 9.26 22.72 -8.54
N ASP A 113 10.33 21.97 -8.81
CA ASP A 113 10.82 21.73 -10.16
C ASP A 113 9.98 20.65 -10.85
N ASN A 114 9.90 20.70 -12.17
CA ASN A 114 9.29 19.65 -12.98
C ASN A 114 10.32 18.54 -13.22
N ILE A 115 10.41 17.60 -12.28
CA ILE A 115 11.34 16.48 -12.36
C ILE A 115 10.63 15.24 -12.92
N SER A 116 11.30 14.61 -13.88
CA SER A 116 10.88 13.40 -14.58
C SER A 116 12.05 12.42 -14.67
N PHE A 117 11.82 11.23 -15.23
CA PHE A 117 12.88 10.31 -15.60
C PHE A 117 12.66 9.76 -17.02
N TYR A 118 13.75 9.44 -17.72
CA TYR A 118 13.74 8.95 -19.09
C TYR A 118 14.81 7.88 -19.31
N GLY A 119 14.66 7.09 -20.36
CA GLY A 119 15.61 6.03 -20.72
C GLY A 119 15.07 5.18 -21.87
N GLY A 120 15.65 4.00 -22.06
CA GLY A 120 15.21 3.08 -23.13
C GLY A 120 13.72 2.74 -23.04
N PHE A 121 13.14 2.72 -21.85
CA PHE A 121 11.76 2.28 -21.61
C PHE A 121 10.70 3.21 -22.23
N ASN A 122 11.06 4.48 -22.47
CA ASN A 122 10.21 5.48 -23.12
C ASN A 122 10.92 6.11 -24.33
N SER A 123 11.81 5.37 -24.99
CA SER A 123 12.56 5.86 -26.17
C SER A 123 13.32 7.17 -25.93
N ASN A 124 13.84 7.36 -24.71
CA ASN A 124 14.54 8.57 -24.26
C ASN A 124 13.74 9.87 -24.44
N ALA A 125 12.42 9.82 -24.25
CA ALA A 125 11.57 11.01 -24.36
C ALA A 125 11.97 12.13 -23.38
N THR A 126 12.00 13.37 -23.86
CA THR A 126 12.27 14.59 -23.05
C THR A 126 11.18 15.64 -23.31
N PRO A 127 10.38 16.05 -22.30
CA PRO A 127 10.39 15.58 -20.92
C PRO A 127 10.09 14.08 -20.82
N GLY A 128 10.65 13.43 -19.80
CA GLY A 128 10.41 12.02 -19.54
C GLY A 128 9.10 11.76 -18.81
N GLU A 129 9.03 10.62 -18.14
CA GLU A 129 7.95 10.28 -17.22
C GLU A 129 8.02 11.12 -15.94
N SER A 130 7.00 11.93 -15.68
CA SER A 130 6.96 12.83 -14.52
C SER A 130 6.95 12.09 -13.17
N LEU A 131 7.61 12.69 -12.18
CA LEU A 131 7.52 12.35 -10.76
C LEU A 131 6.60 13.35 -10.03
N SER A 132 5.95 12.90 -8.96
CA SER A 132 5.15 13.74 -8.07
C SER A 132 5.98 14.17 -6.85
N THR A 133 5.69 15.33 -6.26
CA THR A 133 6.35 15.78 -5.03
C THR A 133 5.37 16.46 -4.07
N PRO A 134 5.38 16.10 -2.78
CA PRO A 134 4.55 16.75 -1.77
C PRO A 134 5.20 17.98 -1.12
N ASP A 135 6.51 18.19 -1.31
CA ASP A 135 7.33 19.18 -0.60
C ASP A 135 8.24 19.99 -1.53
N GLY A 136 8.27 19.65 -2.83
CA GLY A 136 9.17 20.25 -3.81
C GLY A 136 10.61 19.78 -3.70
N ILE A 137 10.93 18.85 -2.80
CA ILE A 137 12.28 18.36 -2.51
C ILE A 137 12.40 16.86 -2.83
N THR A 138 11.46 16.07 -2.34
CA THR A 138 11.39 14.63 -2.54
C THR A 138 10.36 14.32 -3.62
N TYR A 139 10.82 13.66 -4.67
CA TYR A 139 10.05 13.28 -5.83
C TYR A 139 9.85 11.78 -5.84
N SER A 140 8.65 11.32 -6.21
CA SER A 140 8.34 9.90 -6.23
C SER A 140 7.34 9.52 -7.31
N LYS A 141 7.39 8.24 -7.68
CA LYS A 141 6.38 7.56 -8.49
C LYS A 141 6.31 6.12 -8.03
N THR A 142 5.12 5.59 -7.81
CA THR A 142 4.92 4.23 -7.32
C THR A 142 4.49 3.31 -8.45
N ASP A 143 4.82 2.04 -8.30
CA ASP A 143 4.38 0.94 -9.16
C ASP A 143 4.62 1.15 -10.68
N PHE A 144 5.76 1.72 -11.05
CA PHE A 144 6.08 1.99 -12.46
C PHE A 144 6.87 0.84 -13.09
N TYR A 145 6.50 0.45 -14.30
CA TYR A 145 7.17 -0.61 -15.06
C TYR A 145 8.25 -0.06 -16.00
N PHE A 146 9.49 -0.51 -15.80
CA PHE A 146 10.58 -0.32 -16.75
C PHE A 146 10.71 -1.59 -17.62
N ASN A 147 10.44 -1.47 -18.91
CA ASN A 147 10.60 -2.55 -19.90
C ASN A 147 11.99 -2.56 -20.57
N ALA A 148 12.87 -1.62 -20.21
CA ALA A 148 14.24 -1.55 -20.70
C ALA A 148 15.20 -1.17 -19.56
N ALA A 149 16.49 -1.43 -19.77
CA ALA A 149 17.53 -1.04 -18.84
C ALA A 149 17.84 0.47 -18.93
N ASN A 150 18.56 0.95 -17.92
CA ASN A 150 19.08 2.31 -17.80
C ASN A 150 18.02 3.41 -17.63
N VAL A 151 18.35 4.39 -16.79
CA VAL A 151 17.47 5.54 -16.52
C VAL A 151 18.26 6.77 -16.11
N LYS A 152 17.73 7.95 -16.42
CA LYS A 152 18.18 9.25 -15.92
C LYS A 152 17.02 10.08 -15.40
N PHE A 153 17.30 10.93 -14.43
CA PHE A 153 16.38 12.00 -14.02
C PHE A 153 16.58 13.24 -14.89
N TYR A 154 15.50 13.98 -15.12
CA TYR A 154 15.43 15.15 -15.99
C TYR A 154 14.55 16.22 -15.36
N LYS A 155 15.12 17.41 -15.13
CA LYS A 155 14.38 18.62 -14.79
C LYS A 155 14.08 19.40 -16.08
N SER A 156 12.79 19.64 -16.34
CA SER A 156 12.35 20.26 -17.59
C SER A 156 12.19 21.78 -17.53
N ASN A 157 12.00 22.37 -16.34
CA ASN A 157 11.98 23.81 -16.16
C ASN A 157 13.40 24.39 -16.12
N ALA A 158 13.61 25.58 -16.68
CA ALA A 158 14.94 26.19 -16.76
C ALA A 158 15.56 26.47 -15.36
N PRO A 159 16.89 26.30 -15.20
CA PRO A 159 17.80 25.67 -16.15
C PRO A 159 17.50 24.17 -16.27
N ILE A 160 17.53 23.65 -17.51
CA ILE A 160 17.38 22.23 -17.78
C ILE A 160 18.59 21.50 -17.19
N THR A 161 18.32 20.44 -16.42
CA THR A 161 19.36 19.66 -15.74
C THR A 161 19.05 18.18 -15.84
N THR A 162 20.09 17.36 -15.97
CA THR A 162 19.96 15.89 -15.93
C THR A 162 20.75 15.34 -14.76
N TRP A 163 20.29 14.22 -14.19
CA TRP A 163 21.04 13.49 -13.17
C TRP A 163 21.06 12.00 -13.50
N GLY A 164 22.23 11.42 -13.35
CA GLY A 164 22.47 10.00 -13.56
C GLY A 164 23.30 9.42 -12.42
N GLY A 165 23.75 8.17 -12.50
CA GLY A 165 24.48 7.54 -11.40
C GLY A 165 25.06 6.19 -11.81
N THR A 166 25.92 5.61 -10.98
CA THR A 166 26.60 4.34 -11.32
C THR A 166 26.12 3.16 -10.49
N THR A 167 25.20 3.36 -9.54
CA THR A 167 24.73 2.31 -8.63
C THR A 167 23.23 2.08 -8.74
N PHE A 168 22.81 0.84 -8.48
CA PHE A 168 21.41 0.41 -8.48
C PHE A 168 21.25 -0.69 -7.40
N PRO A 169 20.12 -0.77 -6.65
CA PRO A 169 18.86 -0.03 -6.83
C PRO A 169 18.82 1.35 -6.18
N SER A 170 19.86 1.76 -5.44
CA SER A 170 19.91 3.07 -4.80
C SER A 170 21.29 3.68 -4.94
N GLY A 171 21.37 4.99 -4.75
CA GLY A 171 22.61 5.74 -4.88
C GLY A 171 22.41 7.23 -4.70
N THR A 172 23.47 7.96 -4.96
CA THR A 172 23.46 9.42 -5.08
C THR A 172 23.75 9.76 -6.53
N ALA A 173 22.85 10.53 -7.14
CA ALA A 173 22.99 10.92 -8.53
C ALA A 173 24.07 12.01 -8.67
N VAL A 174 24.65 12.07 -9.87
CA VAL A 174 25.60 13.09 -10.30
C VAL A 174 24.94 13.90 -11.40
N GLU A 175 25.00 15.23 -11.27
CA GLU A 175 24.53 16.14 -12.30
C GLU A 175 25.29 15.90 -13.61
N ASN A 176 24.55 15.75 -14.70
CA ASN A 176 25.05 15.38 -16.03
C ASN A 176 25.84 14.05 -16.04
N GLY A 177 25.66 13.21 -15.01
CA GLY A 177 26.28 11.89 -14.92
C GLY A 177 25.79 10.91 -16.00
N GLY A 178 26.46 9.76 -16.11
CA GLY A 178 26.02 8.64 -16.96
C GLY A 178 24.73 7.98 -16.46
N ASP A 179 24.11 7.12 -17.27
CA ASP A 179 22.83 6.49 -16.92
C ASP A 179 22.95 5.60 -15.66
N ILE A 180 21.93 5.65 -14.80
CA ILE A 180 21.78 4.70 -13.68
C ILE A 180 21.55 3.30 -14.27
N PRO A 181 22.33 2.28 -13.88
CA PRO A 181 22.26 0.94 -14.48
C PRO A 181 21.04 0.14 -13.98
N LEU A 182 19.84 0.67 -14.21
CA LEU A 182 18.58 0.07 -13.84
C LEU A 182 18.31 -1.22 -14.63
N THR A 183 17.80 -2.23 -13.94
CA THR A 183 17.27 -3.46 -14.56
C THR A 183 15.76 -3.35 -14.78
N SER A 184 15.22 -4.02 -15.80
CA SER A 184 13.77 -4.05 -16.05
C SER A 184 12.99 -4.62 -14.86
N GLY A 185 11.87 -3.99 -14.50
CA GLY A 185 11.04 -4.39 -13.37
C GLY A 185 10.00 -3.34 -12.98
N TYR A 186 9.21 -3.64 -11.95
CA TYR A 186 8.29 -2.69 -11.32
C TYR A 186 8.93 -2.08 -10.08
N TYR A 187 9.01 -0.75 -10.03
CA TYR A 187 9.64 -0.05 -8.93
C TYR A 187 8.77 1.09 -8.38
N ASN A 188 8.88 1.28 -7.08
CA ASN A 188 8.64 2.55 -6.42
C ASN A 188 9.92 3.36 -6.48
N ILE A 189 9.85 4.53 -7.11
CA ILE A 189 10.97 5.44 -7.36
C ILE A 189 10.92 6.57 -6.34
N THR A 190 12.08 6.92 -5.78
CA THR A 190 12.29 8.16 -5.05
C THR A 190 13.53 8.89 -5.56
N PHE A 191 13.48 10.23 -5.54
CA PHE A 191 14.61 11.11 -5.85
C PHE A 191 14.52 12.35 -4.98
N ASN A 192 15.57 12.66 -4.21
CA ASN A 192 15.65 13.88 -3.42
C ASN A 192 16.54 14.89 -4.15
N LYS A 193 16.00 16.05 -4.54
CA LYS A 193 16.74 17.01 -5.38
C LYS A 193 17.87 17.74 -4.64
N ASN A 194 17.83 17.79 -3.31
CA ASN A 194 18.85 18.48 -2.51
C ASN A 194 20.05 17.58 -2.25
N THR A 195 19.80 16.31 -1.91
CA THR A 195 20.87 15.33 -1.61
C THR A 195 21.27 14.51 -2.83
N LEU A 196 20.49 14.58 -3.91
CA LEU A 196 20.57 13.73 -5.11
C LEU A 196 20.41 12.24 -4.83
N ALA A 197 19.99 11.86 -3.61
CA ALA A 197 19.75 10.46 -3.27
C ALA A 197 18.55 9.92 -4.05
N TYR A 198 18.69 8.73 -4.63
CA TYR A 198 17.61 8.03 -5.33
C TYR A 198 17.46 6.58 -4.85
N SER A 199 16.27 6.02 -5.06
CA SER A 199 16.03 4.60 -4.90
C SER A 199 14.98 4.07 -5.88
N PHE A 200 15.18 2.82 -6.30
CA PHE A 200 14.26 2.02 -7.12
C PHE A 200 13.93 0.75 -6.32
N GLN A 201 12.97 0.88 -5.40
CA GLN A 201 12.53 -0.25 -4.58
C GLN A 201 11.55 -1.10 -5.37
N VAL A 202 11.74 -2.42 -5.45
CA VAL A 202 10.77 -3.31 -6.12
C VAL A 202 9.39 -3.06 -5.52
N ALA A 203 8.39 -2.78 -6.36
CA ALA A 203 7.03 -2.56 -5.90
C ALA A 203 6.47 -3.88 -5.34
N PRO A 204 6.26 -4.01 -4.01
CA PRO A 204 5.82 -5.27 -3.43
C PRO A 204 4.40 -5.62 -3.88
N VAL A 205 4.18 -6.90 -4.16
CA VAL A 205 2.85 -7.50 -4.15
C VAL A 205 2.70 -8.30 -2.87
N THR A 206 1.60 -8.08 -2.18
CA THR A 206 1.22 -8.80 -0.97
C THR A 206 -0.01 -9.65 -1.21
N LEU A 207 -0.26 -10.60 -0.31
CA LEU A 207 -1.50 -11.35 -0.21
C LEU A 207 -2.29 -10.87 1.01
N ILE A 208 -3.59 -10.66 0.88
CA ILE A 208 -4.47 -10.28 1.99
C ILE A 208 -5.77 -11.08 1.96
N GLY A 209 -6.36 -11.31 3.13
CA GLY A 209 -7.71 -11.86 3.25
C GLY A 209 -7.88 -12.81 4.42
N ASN A 210 -9.14 -13.14 4.72
CA ASN A 210 -9.51 -14.08 5.78
C ASN A 210 -9.29 -15.55 5.40
N GLY A 211 -8.89 -15.84 4.16
CA GLY A 211 -8.46 -17.17 3.73
C GLY A 211 -7.06 -17.58 4.23
N ILE A 212 -6.28 -16.63 4.76
CA ILE A 212 -4.98 -16.90 5.40
C ILE A 212 -5.23 -17.26 6.87
N SER A 213 -4.52 -18.27 7.41
CA SER A 213 -4.63 -18.64 8.82
C SER A 213 -4.25 -17.46 9.73
N GLY A 214 -5.21 -16.99 10.55
CA GLY A 214 -5.05 -15.79 11.37
C GLY A 214 -5.06 -14.47 10.58
N GLY A 215 -5.34 -14.51 9.28
CA GLY A 215 -5.40 -13.34 8.41
C GLY A 215 -6.70 -12.55 8.53
N SER A 216 -6.66 -11.33 8.01
CA SER A 216 -7.80 -10.41 7.95
C SER A 216 -7.76 -9.58 6.66
N TRP A 217 -8.74 -8.70 6.46
CA TRP A 217 -8.73 -7.70 5.39
C TRP A 217 -8.03 -6.39 5.78
N THR A 218 -7.30 -6.38 6.90
CA THR A 218 -6.53 -5.22 7.39
C THR A 218 -5.03 -5.46 7.38
N THR A 219 -4.58 -6.71 7.41
CA THR A 219 -3.16 -7.07 7.53
C THR A 219 -2.74 -7.96 6.37
N ASP A 220 -1.72 -7.50 5.63
CA ASP A 220 -1.14 -8.22 4.51
C ASP A 220 -0.06 -9.23 4.93
N VAL A 221 0.10 -10.25 4.11
CA VAL A 221 1.26 -11.13 4.07
C VAL A 221 2.16 -10.73 2.90
N ALA A 222 3.41 -10.38 3.22
CA ALA A 222 4.41 -10.07 2.21
C ALA A 222 4.80 -11.31 1.39
N LEU A 223 4.88 -11.14 0.07
CA LEU A 223 5.47 -12.09 -0.87
C LEU A 223 6.86 -11.59 -1.30
N THR A 224 7.69 -12.50 -1.77
CA THR A 224 9.07 -12.21 -2.22
C THR A 224 9.20 -12.32 -3.73
N SER A 225 9.94 -11.40 -4.33
CA SER A 225 10.28 -11.40 -5.76
C SER A 225 11.80 -11.26 -5.94
N THR A 226 12.34 -11.93 -6.96
CA THR A 226 13.76 -11.90 -7.33
C THR A 226 14.00 -11.47 -8.78
N ASP A 227 12.94 -11.13 -9.52
CA ASP A 227 12.97 -10.84 -10.96
C ASP A 227 12.52 -9.41 -11.27
N GLY A 228 12.77 -8.48 -10.33
CA GLY A 228 12.37 -7.08 -10.44
C GLY A 228 10.87 -6.89 -10.26
N GLY A 229 10.21 -7.71 -9.43
CA GLY A 229 8.80 -7.56 -9.10
C GLY A 229 7.86 -8.07 -10.19
N LYS A 230 8.26 -9.05 -11.01
CA LYS A 230 7.37 -9.64 -12.03
C LYS A 230 6.67 -10.89 -11.49
N THR A 231 7.41 -11.73 -10.78
CA THR A 231 6.92 -12.94 -10.12
C THR A 231 7.13 -12.84 -8.62
N PHE A 232 6.10 -13.20 -7.86
CA PHE A 232 6.08 -13.20 -6.41
C PHE A 232 5.83 -14.60 -5.88
N THR A 233 6.50 -14.94 -4.79
CA THR A 233 6.44 -16.26 -4.17
C THR A 233 6.31 -16.17 -2.65
N LYS A 234 5.69 -17.19 -2.05
CA LYS A 234 5.67 -17.38 -0.59
C LYS A 234 5.55 -18.86 -0.27
N SER A 235 6.54 -19.41 0.41
CA SER A 235 6.50 -20.81 0.84
C SER A 235 5.76 -21.01 2.16
N GLY A 236 5.14 -22.18 2.31
CA GLY A 236 4.60 -22.64 3.59
C GLY A 236 3.44 -21.80 4.16
N LEU A 237 2.67 -21.12 3.31
CA LEU A 237 1.55 -20.30 3.76
C LEU A 237 0.39 -21.19 4.21
N GLN A 238 -0.01 -21.04 5.47
CA GLN A 238 -1.19 -21.72 6.00
C GLN A 238 -2.46 -20.98 5.57
N LEU A 239 -3.35 -21.70 4.88
CA LEU A 239 -4.67 -21.23 4.48
C LEU A 239 -5.77 -21.95 5.28
N VAL A 240 -6.90 -21.29 5.38
CA VAL A 240 -8.18 -21.76 5.93
C VAL A 240 -9.29 -21.50 4.90
N THR A 241 -10.53 -21.91 5.18
CA THR A 241 -11.67 -21.55 4.33
C THR A 241 -11.91 -20.05 4.39
N GLY A 242 -11.90 -19.38 3.23
CA GLY A 242 -12.10 -17.93 3.14
C GLY A 242 -11.79 -17.41 1.75
N GLY A 243 -11.42 -16.13 1.65
CA GLY A 243 -11.00 -15.50 0.41
C GLY A 243 -9.67 -14.76 0.56
N VAL A 244 -8.91 -14.68 -0.53
CA VAL A 244 -7.68 -13.89 -0.61
C VAL A 244 -7.61 -13.05 -1.89
N LYS A 245 -6.81 -11.98 -1.84
CA LYS A 245 -6.45 -11.15 -3.00
C LYS A 245 -4.96 -10.80 -2.97
N PHE A 246 -4.38 -10.63 -4.15
CA PHE A 246 -3.07 -10.02 -4.32
C PHE A 246 -3.23 -8.51 -4.45
N ARG A 247 -2.31 -7.71 -3.90
CA ARG A 247 -2.35 -6.26 -4.10
C ARG A 247 -0.98 -5.61 -4.02
N VAL A 248 -0.77 -4.56 -4.81
CA VAL A 248 0.49 -3.81 -4.82
C VAL A 248 0.52 -2.84 -3.66
N ASN A 249 1.69 -2.67 -3.03
CA ASN A 249 1.95 -1.64 -2.02
C ASN A 249 0.93 -1.65 -0.86
N ASN A 250 0.37 -2.82 -0.52
CA ASN A 250 -0.65 -2.97 0.51
C ASN A 250 -1.89 -2.07 0.28
N ALA A 251 -2.15 -1.67 -0.96
CA ALA A 251 -3.18 -0.70 -1.34
C ALA A 251 -4.15 -1.30 -2.36
N TRP A 252 -5.38 -0.80 -2.38
CA TRP A 252 -6.43 -1.33 -3.27
C TRP A 252 -6.38 -0.80 -4.71
N VAL A 253 -5.51 0.18 -5.00
CA VAL A 253 -5.39 0.81 -6.33
C VAL A 253 -5.10 -0.22 -7.42
N THR A 254 -4.16 -1.13 -7.15
CA THR A 254 -3.81 -2.23 -8.03
C THR A 254 -3.94 -3.53 -7.25
N SER A 255 -4.97 -4.32 -7.55
CA SER A 255 -5.21 -5.60 -6.90
C SER A 255 -5.67 -6.67 -7.88
N TRP A 256 -5.52 -7.93 -7.51
CA TRP A 256 -5.99 -9.07 -8.30
C TRP A 256 -6.79 -10.01 -7.42
N GLY A 257 -7.90 -10.47 -7.97
CA GLY A 257 -8.77 -11.48 -7.37
C GLY A 257 -9.31 -12.42 -8.44
N GLY A 258 -9.97 -13.50 -8.04
CA GLY A 258 -10.38 -14.56 -8.95
C GLY A 258 -11.45 -15.44 -8.31
N THR A 259 -11.95 -16.43 -9.04
CA THR A 259 -13.00 -17.34 -8.55
C THR A 259 -12.54 -18.80 -8.50
N THR A 260 -11.30 -19.08 -8.95
CA THR A 260 -10.77 -20.44 -9.07
C THR A 260 -9.65 -20.70 -8.06
N PHE A 261 -9.52 -21.95 -7.62
CA PHE A 261 -8.48 -22.43 -6.70
C PHE A 261 -8.19 -23.90 -7.04
N PRO A 262 -6.96 -24.41 -6.90
CA PRO A 262 -5.76 -23.75 -6.36
C PRO A 262 -4.99 -22.89 -7.35
N SER A 263 -5.41 -22.81 -8.61
CA SER A 263 -4.73 -22.02 -9.64
C SER A 263 -5.73 -21.26 -10.50
N GLY A 264 -5.24 -20.27 -11.23
CA GLY A 264 -6.04 -19.47 -12.13
C GLY A 264 -5.33 -18.20 -12.55
N THR A 265 -6.10 -17.30 -13.17
CA THR A 265 -5.64 -15.97 -13.55
C THR A 265 -6.42 -14.94 -12.75
N GLY A 266 -5.70 -14.15 -11.96
CA GLY A 266 -6.26 -13.04 -11.21
C GLY A 266 -6.69 -11.93 -12.16
N ALA A 267 -7.94 -11.53 -12.08
CA ALA A 267 -8.46 -10.38 -12.81
C ALA A 267 -8.07 -9.08 -12.08
N LEU A 268 -7.48 -8.15 -12.82
CA LEU A 268 -7.07 -6.84 -12.31
C LEU A 268 -8.29 -6.06 -11.79
N ASN A 269 -8.16 -5.53 -10.58
CA ASN A 269 -9.16 -4.77 -9.83
C ASN A 269 -10.53 -5.44 -9.74
N SER A 270 -10.55 -6.77 -9.71
CA SER A 270 -11.77 -7.57 -9.56
C SER A 270 -12.42 -7.41 -8.18
N ASN A 271 -13.74 -7.44 -8.15
CA ASN A 271 -14.54 -7.53 -6.91
C ASN A 271 -14.52 -8.93 -6.28
N ASN A 272 -14.12 -9.96 -7.04
CA ASN A 272 -14.10 -11.34 -6.55
C ASN A 272 -12.84 -11.62 -5.71
N ASN A 273 -12.99 -12.40 -4.66
CA ASN A 273 -11.88 -12.93 -3.85
C ASN A 273 -11.57 -14.36 -4.28
N ILE A 274 -10.29 -14.70 -4.40
CA ILE A 274 -9.86 -16.07 -4.70
C ILE A 274 -10.28 -16.95 -3.51
N PRO A 275 -11.16 -17.96 -3.70
CA PRO A 275 -11.55 -18.83 -2.60
C PRO A 275 -10.37 -19.68 -2.16
N THR A 276 -10.25 -19.97 -0.87
CA THR A 276 -9.17 -20.81 -0.32
C THR A 276 -9.72 -22.06 0.35
N THR A 277 -8.96 -23.16 0.22
CA THR A 277 -9.21 -24.41 0.95
C THR A 277 -8.14 -24.58 2.04
N PRO A 278 -8.48 -25.06 3.25
CA PRO A 278 -7.50 -25.29 4.30
C PRO A 278 -6.30 -26.14 3.85
N GLY A 279 -5.10 -25.75 4.27
CA GLY A 279 -3.86 -26.45 3.92
C GLY A 279 -2.63 -25.57 4.06
N THR A 280 -1.45 -26.12 3.78
CA THR A 280 -0.20 -25.35 3.71
C THR A 280 0.25 -25.32 2.25
N TYR A 281 0.50 -24.13 1.71
CA TYR A 281 0.73 -23.92 0.28
C TYR A 281 1.97 -23.08 0.01
N ASP A 282 2.67 -23.42 -1.06
CA ASP A 282 3.60 -22.52 -1.72
C ASP A 282 2.81 -21.71 -2.75
N VAL A 283 2.85 -20.39 -2.59
CA VAL A 283 2.13 -19.43 -3.43
C VAL A 283 3.07 -18.91 -4.49
N THR A 284 2.58 -18.84 -5.73
CA THR A 284 3.22 -18.12 -6.83
C THR A 284 2.21 -17.18 -7.47
N PHE A 285 2.67 -16.01 -7.91
CA PHE A 285 1.86 -15.03 -8.63
C PHE A 285 2.72 -14.26 -9.63
N ASN A 286 2.34 -14.27 -10.90
CA ASN A 286 2.95 -13.45 -11.94
C ASN A 286 2.04 -12.24 -12.19
N ARG A 287 2.52 -11.04 -11.88
CA ARG A 287 1.70 -9.81 -12.00
C ARG A 287 1.49 -9.34 -13.45
N LEU A 288 2.32 -9.81 -14.39
CA LEU A 288 2.20 -9.47 -15.81
C LEU A 288 1.09 -10.27 -16.47
N THR A 289 1.00 -11.57 -16.17
CA THR A 289 -0.03 -12.46 -16.73
C THR A 289 -1.27 -12.57 -15.83
N GLY A 290 -1.14 -12.22 -14.55
CA GLY A 290 -2.15 -12.44 -13.52
C GLY A 290 -2.20 -13.88 -13.02
N GLU A 291 -1.41 -14.79 -13.58
CA GLU A 291 -1.44 -16.21 -13.20
C GLU A 291 -0.98 -16.42 -11.76
N TYR A 292 -1.72 -17.24 -11.02
CA TYR A 292 -1.37 -17.66 -9.68
C TYR A 292 -1.51 -19.17 -9.50
N ALA A 293 -0.75 -19.71 -8.56
CA ALA A 293 -0.92 -21.06 -8.07
C ALA A 293 -0.64 -21.14 -6.57
N PHE A 294 -1.49 -21.89 -5.88
CA PHE A 294 -1.34 -22.34 -4.50
C PHE A 294 -1.01 -23.83 -4.55
N THR A 295 0.26 -24.15 -4.73
CA THR A 295 0.71 -25.54 -4.77
C THR A 295 0.77 -26.05 -3.35
N VAL A 296 0.20 -27.23 -3.06
CA VAL A 296 0.34 -27.82 -1.72
C VAL A 296 1.82 -27.88 -1.40
N SER A 297 2.23 -27.19 -0.33
CA SER A 297 3.58 -27.25 0.19
C SER A 297 3.71 -28.65 0.76
N THR A 298 4.17 -29.58 -0.06
CA THR A 298 4.77 -30.79 0.48
C THR A 298 5.92 -30.26 1.30
N LEU A 299 5.85 -30.42 2.63
CA LEU A 299 7.04 -30.29 3.45
C LEU A 299 8.14 -30.98 2.66
N ALA A 300 9.14 -30.23 2.21
CA ALA A 300 10.35 -30.85 1.74
C ALA A 300 10.76 -31.74 2.90
N THR A 301 10.57 -33.05 2.73
CA THR A 301 11.45 -34.03 3.32
C THR A 301 12.80 -33.64 2.76
N GLY A 302 13.51 -32.75 3.45
CA GLY A 302 14.78 -32.25 2.99
C GLY A 302 15.64 -33.44 2.63
N GLU A 303 15.90 -33.62 1.35
CA GLU A 303 16.98 -34.46 0.90
C GLU A 303 18.26 -33.74 1.29
N THR A 304 18.80 -34.10 2.45
CA THR A 304 20.09 -34.78 2.32
C THR A 304 19.75 -36.20 1.90
N VAL A 305 20.35 -36.68 0.82
CA VAL A 305 20.31 -38.09 0.43
C VAL A 305 20.81 -38.94 1.61
N LYS A 306 19.90 -39.35 2.49
CA LYS A 306 20.08 -40.31 3.58
C LYS A 306 18.73 -41.00 3.80
N LYS A 307 18.55 -42.13 3.10
CA LYS A 307 17.56 -43.21 3.32
C LYS A 307 16.11 -42.77 3.61
N ALA A 308 15.19 -43.09 2.68
CA ALA A 308 13.73 -42.96 2.81
C ALA A 308 13.21 -43.09 4.26
N LYS A 309 12.60 -42.02 4.80
CA LYS A 309 11.99 -42.06 6.13
C LYS A 309 10.70 -42.88 6.11
N SER A 310 10.36 -43.52 7.22
CA SER A 310 9.10 -44.25 7.36
C SER A 310 7.89 -43.30 7.33
N PHE A 311 6.75 -43.77 6.85
CA PHE A 311 5.50 -43.00 6.77
C PHE A 311 4.28 -43.88 7.05
N VAL A 312 3.13 -43.26 7.32
CA VAL A 312 1.85 -43.96 7.48
C VAL A 312 0.92 -43.58 6.33
N SER A 313 0.33 -44.57 5.67
CA SER A 313 -0.69 -44.38 4.63
C SER A 313 -1.72 -45.51 4.72
N GLU A 314 -2.99 -45.20 4.51
CA GLU A 314 -4.10 -46.17 4.51
C GLU A 314 -4.12 -47.06 5.77
N GLY A 315 -3.77 -46.49 6.93
CA GLY A 315 -3.71 -47.20 8.20
C GLY A 315 -2.50 -48.14 8.38
N LYS A 316 -1.54 -48.14 7.45
CA LYS A 316 -0.32 -48.95 7.50
C LYS A 316 0.94 -48.10 7.65
N LEU A 317 1.89 -48.59 8.43
CA LEU A 317 3.26 -48.07 8.49
C LEU A 317 4.11 -48.68 7.37
N TYR A 318 4.68 -47.84 6.53
CA TYR A 318 5.69 -48.19 5.54
C TYR A 318 7.05 -47.71 6.03
N THR A 319 8.03 -48.60 6.06
CA THR A 319 9.35 -48.33 6.64
C THR A 319 10.43 -49.10 5.91
N ASN A 320 11.62 -48.50 5.79
CA ASN A 320 12.82 -49.19 5.29
C ASN A 320 13.59 -49.92 6.38
N LYS A 321 13.15 -49.81 7.66
CA LYS A 321 13.76 -50.53 8.78
C LYS A 321 13.54 -52.02 8.58
N GLN A 322 14.57 -52.82 8.86
CA GLN A 322 14.55 -54.28 8.67
C GLN A 322 14.45 -55.00 10.01
N GLY A 323 14.06 -56.28 9.96
CA GLY A 323 13.99 -57.13 11.16
C GLY A 323 12.71 -56.95 11.96
N ASN A 324 12.77 -57.25 13.25
CA ASN A 324 11.65 -57.08 14.17
C ASN A 324 11.61 -55.63 14.66
N LEU A 325 10.45 -55.00 14.52
CA LEU A 325 10.22 -53.59 14.83
C LEU A 325 9.28 -53.46 16.02
N SER A 326 9.57 -52.49 16.90
CA SER A 326 8.68 -52.05 17.95
C SER A 326 8.16 -50.65 17.63
N VAL A 327 6.85 -50.54 17.44
CA VAL A 327 6.16 -49.30 17.05
C VAL A 327 5.27 -48.87 18.20
N GLN A 328 5.41 -47.64 18.68
CA GLN A 328 4.52 -47.07 19.67
C GLN A 328 3.68 -45.96 19.06
N VAL A 329 2.36 -46.06 19.15
CA VAL A 329 1.42 -45.00 18.76
C VAL A 329 0.89 -44.33 20.01
N VAL A 330 0.99 -43.00 20.07
CA VAL A 330 0.51 -42.16 21.16
C VAL A 330 -0.46 -41.09 20.64
N ASP A 331 -1.33 -40.59 21.50
CA ASP A 331 -2.12 -39.39 21.21
C ASP A 331 -1.32 -38.10 21.47
N TYR A 332 -1.90 -36.93 21.18
CA TYR A 332 -1.21 -35.64 21.34
C TYR A 332 -0.98 -35.22 22.81
N SER A 333 -1.62 -35.88 23.78
CA SER A 333 -1.28 -35.70 25.20
C SER A 333 -0.14 -36.61 25.65
N GLY A 334 0.37 -37.47 24.75
CA GLY A 334 1.48 -38.39 25.02
C GLY A 334 1.04 -39.73 25.61
N ARG A 335 -0.26 -39.99 25.76
CA ARG A 335 -0.76 -41.27 26.24
C ARG A 335 -0.60 -42.34 25.17
N VAL A 336 -0.06 -43.49 25.57
CA VAL A 336 0.12 -44.65 24.68
C VAL A 336 -1.23 -45.21 24.28
N ILE A 337 -1.49 -45.23 22.97
CA ILE A 337 -2.69 -45.79 22.35
C ILE A 337 -2.45 -47.25 21.97
N LYS A 338 -1.27 -47.56 21.43
CA LYS A 338 -0.93 -48.91 21.00
C LYS A 338 0.58 -49.13 20.94
N THR A 339 1.01 -50.35 21.22
CA THR A 339 2.36 -50.83 20.93
C THR A 339 2.25 -52.04 20.00
N ILE A 340 3.00 -52.04 18.90
CA ILE A 340 2.99 -53.10 17.88
C ILE A 340 4.39 -53.69 17.81
N SER A 341 4.48 -55.01 17.90
CA SER A 341 5.68 -55.77 17.56
C SER A 341 5.43 -56.49 16.24
N ALA A 342 6.15 -56.13 15.19
CA ALA A 342 5.94 -56.68 13.85
C ALA A 342 7.27 -56.87 13.12
N LYS A 343 7.32 -57.87 12.22
CA LYS A 343 8.44 -58.01 11.30
C LYS A 343 8.29 -56.99 10.18
N ALA A 344 9.39 -56.38 9.76
CA ALA A 344 9.44 -55.50 8.60
C ALA A 344 8.82 -56.17 7.36
N SER A 345 8.01 -55.43 6.62
CA SER A 345 7.22 -55.92 5.49
C SER A 345 7.21 -54.87 4.38
N SER A 346 7.41 -55.30 3.13
CA SER A 346 7.25 -54.45 1.94
C SER A 346 5.81 -54.01 1.70
N ASN A 347 4.83 -54.74 2.26
CA ASN A 347 3.40 -54.49 2.10
C ASN A 347 2.84 -53.55 3.19
N GLY A 348 3.71 -52.98 4.03
CA GLY A 348 3.35 -52.17 5.18
C GLY A 348 2.93 -53.00 6.40
N ILE A 349 2.90 -52.34 7.56
CA ILE A 349 2.51 -52.91 8.86
C ILE A 349 1.20 -52.27 9.30
N GLU A 350 0.15 -53.07 9.42
CA GLU A 350 -1.19 -52.62 9.84
C GLU A 350 -1.17 -52.03 11.26
N LEU A 351 -1.63 -50.79 11.42
CA LEU A 351 -1.70 -50.14 12.72
C LEU A 351 -2.96 -50.53 13.51
N ASN A 352 -4.10 -50.71 12.83
CA ASN A 352 -5.39 -51.11 13.43
C ASN A 352 -5.72 -50.30 14.70
N LEU A 353 -5.73 -48.97 14.59
CA LEU A 353 -6.04 -48.09 15.73
C LEU A 353 -7.54 -48.11 16.03
N PRO A 354 -7.92 -47.96 17.32
CA PRO A 354 -9.31 -48.18 17.75
C PRO A 354 -10.28 -47.08 17.31
N LYS A 355 -9.78 -45.89 16.94
CA LYS A 355 -10.58 -44.72 16.56
C LYS A 355 -9.84 -43.90 15.51
N LYS A 356 -10.60 -43.12 14.74
CA LYS A 356 -10.04 -42.09 13.86
C LYS A 356 -9.53 -40.91 14.68
N GLY A 357 -8.48 -40.26 14.22
CA GLY A 357 -7.90 -39.11 14.90
C GLY A 357 -6.48 -38.80 14.48
N ASN A 358 -5.88 -37.79 15.14
CA ASN A 358 -4.49 -37.44 14.93
C ASN A 358 -3.62 -38.15 15.96
N TYR A 359 -2.55 -38.79 15.49
CA TYR A 359 -1.65 -39.59 16.30
C TYR A 359 -0.18 -39.26 16.04
N ILE A 360 0.67 -39.69 16.97
CA ILE A 360 2.13 -39.68 16.86
C ILE A 360 2.60 -41.13 16.94
N LEU A 361 3.33 -41.59 15.93
CA LEU A 361 3.98 -42.90 15.89
C LEU A 361 5.47 -42.71 16.17
N LYS A 362 6.00 -43.45 17.13
CA LYS A 362 7.41 -43.53 17.49
C LYS A 362 7.95 -44.89 17.03
N LEU A 363 8.96 -44.86 16.18
CA LEU A 363 9.65 -46.03 15.64
C LEU A 363 11.15 -45.81 15.79
N ASN A 364 11.75 -46.38 16.83
CA ASN A 364 13.16 -46.19 17.18
C ASN A 364 13.54 -44.69 17.21
N ASP A 365 14.34 -44.24 16.24
CA ASP A 365 14.85 -42.88 16.03
C ASP A 365 13.90 -41.97 15.23
N GLU A 366 12.73 -42.48 14.81
CA GLU A 366 11.76 -41.76 13.99
C GLU A 366 10.48 -41.43 14.76
N VAL A 367 9.96 -40.23 14.50
CA VAL A 367 8.67 -39.76 14.99
C VAL A 367 7.83 -39.31 13.79
N ILE A 368 6.67 -39.93 13.61
CA ILE A 368 5.76 -39.72 12.47
C ILE A 368 4.44 -39.18 13.02
N LYS A 369 3.99 -38.02 12.51
CA LYS A 369 2.65 -37.49 12.78
C LYS A 369 1.73 -37.89 11.64
N PHE A 370 0.55 -38.42 11.95
CA PHE A 370 -0.40 -38.88 10.94
C PHE A 370 -1.84 -38.72 11.42
N ALA A 371 -2.76 -38.59 10.46
CA ALA A 371 -4.18 -38.77 10.68
C ALA A 371 -4.55 -40.21 10.33
N TYR A 372 -5.35 -40.86 11.17
CA TYR A 372 -5.82 -42.23 10.99
C TYR A 372 -7.34 -42.28 10.82
#